data_AF-A0A0W8FB01-F1
#
_entry.id   AF-A0A0W8FB01-F1
#
_cell.length_a   1.000
_cell.length_b   1.000
_cell.length_c   1.000
_cell.angle_alpha   90.00
_cell.angle_beta   90.00
_cell.angle_gamma   90.00
#
_symmetry.space_group_name_H-M   'P 1'
#
loop_
_entity.id
_entity.type
_entity.pdbx_description
1 polymer ?
#
loop_
_entity_poly.entity_id
_entity_poly.type
_entity_poly.pdbx_seq_one_letter_code
_entity_poly.pdbx_strand_id
1 'polypeptide(L)' 'MCSRCGILIEKALSDSVHNCPHCGLSVSRDWNAAINMLGLGLQSVGIKNVEALPL' A
#
# COMPACT_ATOMS: atom_id res chain seq x y z
N MET A 1 -1.05 6.84 2.76
CA MET A 1 -0.14 5.86 3.39
C MET A 1 0.65 5.11 2.32
N CYS A 2 1.97 5.02 2.46
CA CYS A 2 2.82 4.14 1.66
C CYS A 2 2.69 2.71 2.15
N SER A 3 2.36 1.77 1.27
CA SER A 3 2.18 0.37 1.64
C SER A 3 3.48 -0.33 2.06
N ARG A 4 4.65 0.23 1.72
CA ARG A 4 5.96 -0.33 2.08
C ARG A 4 6.46 0.15 3.44
N CYS A 5 6.34 1.44 3.74
CA CYS A 5 6.94 2.04 4.94
C CYS A 5 5.93 2.65 5.93
N GLY A 6 4.63 2.63 5.61
CA GLY A 6 3.57 3.14 6.49
C GLY A 6 3.46 4.66 6.59
N ILE A 7 4.41 5.43 6.04
CA ILE A 7 4.37 6.90 6.13
C ILE A 7 3.21 7.47 5.32
N LEU A 8 2.53 8.47 5.88
CA LEU A 8 1.51 9.26 5.18
C LEU A 8 2.20 10.26 4.25
N ILE A 9 1.77 10.28 3.00
CA ILE A 9 2.30 11.15 1.94
C ILE A 9 1.11 11.95 1.42
N GLU A 10 1.25 13.27 1.33
CA GLU A 10 0.28 14.16 0.69
C GLU A 10 0.23 13.89 -0.82
N LYS A 11 -0.97 13.97 -1.40
CA LYS A 11 -1.23 13.63 -2.81
C LYS A 11 -2.36 14.48 -3.36
N ALA A 12 -2.23 14.90 -4.60
CA ALA A 12 -3.34 15.48 -5.35
C ALA A 12 -4.24 14.37 -5.91
N LEU A 13 -5.52 14.70 -6.14
CA LEU A 13 -6.47 13.77 -6.75
C LEU A 13 -6.04 13.34 -8.18
N SER A 14 -5.26 14.20 -8.85
CA SER A 14 -4.67 13.96 -10.18
C SER A 14 -3.48 12.99 -10.17
N ASP A 15 -2.93 12.63 -9.01
CA ASP A 15 -1.76 11.75 -8.94
C ASP A 15 -2.15 10.31 -9.27
N SER A 16 -1.68 9.77 -10.39
CA SER A 16 -1.91 8.37 -10.79
C SER A 16 -0.85 7.41 -10.24
N VAL A 17 0.32 7.92 -9.86
CA VAL A 17 1.45 7.14 -9.32
C VAL A 17 1.69 7.52 -7.85
N HIS A 18 1.82 6.51 -7.00
CA HIS A 18 2.36 6.66 -5.66
C HIS A 18 3.88 6.66 -5.71
N ASN A 19 4.49 7.83 -5.50
CA ASN A 19 5.92 7.97 -5.25
C ASN A 19 6.16 8.27 -3.76
N CYS A 20 6.86 7.39 -3.06
CA CYS A 20 7.22 7.58 -1.66
C CYS A 20 8.66 8.11 -1.54
N PRO A 21 8.88 9.36 -1.10
CA PRO A 21 10.23 9.92 -0.95
C PRO A 21 11.02 9.29 0.20
N HIS A 22 10.37 8.58 1.13
CA HIS A 22 11.04 7.99 2.29
C HIS A 22 11.64 6.60 2.03
N CYS A 23 11.01 5.78 1.19
CA CYS A 23 11.44 4.41 0.93
C CYS A 23 11.64 4.07 -0.56
N GLY A 24 11.45 5.05 -1.44
CA GLY A 24 11.63 4.89 -2.88
C GLY A 24 10.56 4.04 -3.59
N LEU A 25 9.47 3.65 -2.91
CA LEU A 25 8.38 2.93 -3.57
C LEU A 25 7.75 3.81 -4.65
N SER A 26 7.76 3.35 -5.90
CA SER A 26 7.05 3.93 -7.04
C SER A 26 6.15 2.88 -7.67
N VAL A 27 4.84 3.06 -7.58
CA VAL A 27 3.82 2.14 -8.11
C VAL A 27 2.52 2.88 -8.36
N SER A 28 1.57 2.32 -9.12
CA SER A 28 0.22 2.90 -9.27
C SER A 28 -0.40 3.26 -7.91
N ARG A 29 -1.07 4.42 -7.83
CA ARG A 29 -1.78 4.86 -6.62
C ARG A 29 -2.81 3.83 -6.17
N ASP A 30 -3.55 3.27 -7.12
CA ASP A 30 -4.63 2.33 -6.85
C ASP A 30 -4.08 0.98 -6.38
N TRP A 31 -2.95 0.54 -6.94
CA TRP A 31 -2.25 -0.65 -6.45
C TRP A 31 -1.74 -0.47 -5.01
N ASN A 32 -1.10 0.66 -4.70
CA ASN A 32 -0.69 0.99 -3.34
C ASN A 32 -1.88 1.04 -2.37
N ALA A 33 -3.03 1.58 -2.82
CA ALA A 33 -4.25 1.61 -2.03
C ALA A 33 -4.83 0.20 -1.79
N ALA A 34 -4.85 -0.65 -2.82
CA ALA A 34 -5.30 -2.04 -2.71
C ALA A 34 -4.49 -2.84 -1.68
N ILE A 35 -3.16 -2.67 -1.65
CA ILE A 35 -2.30 -3.30 -0.63
C ILE A 35 -2.69 -2.81 0.78
N ASN A 36 -2.93 -1.51 0.96
CA ASN A 36 -3.37 -0.98 2.27
C ASN A 36 -4.74 -1.54 2.67
N MET A 37 -5.69 -1.63 1.72
CA MET A 37 -7.02 -2.20 1.98
C MET A 37 -6.95 -3.69 2.34
N LEU A 38 -6.12 -4.48 1.65
CA LEU A 38 -5.85 -5.86 2.00
C LEU A 38 -5.31 -5.95 3.43
N GLY A 39 -4.32 -5.13 3.78
CA GLY A 39 -3.76 -5.08 5.13
C GLY A 39 -4.81 -4.80 6.20
N LEU A 40 -5.72 -3.84 5.98
CA LEU A 40 -6.82 -3.55 6.89
C LEU A 40 -7.82 -4.72 7.01
N GLY A 41 -8.17 -5.35 5.88
CA GLY A 41 -9.07 -6.50 5.85
C GLY A 41 -8.49 -7.73 6.57
N LEU A 42 -7.19 -7.97 6.47
CA LEU A 42 -6.53 -9.06 7.20
C LEU A 42 -6.47 -8.77 8.71
N GLN A 43 -6.18 -7.53 9.08
CA GLN A 43 -6.17 -7.10 10.48
C GLN A 43 -7.55 -7.28 11.14
N SER A 44 -8.64 -7.01 10.42
CA SER A 44 -10.00 -7.14 10.97
C SER A 44 -10.38 -8.58 11.31
N VAL A 45 -9.72 -9.58 10.71
CA VAL A 45 -9.92 -11.01 10.98
C VAL A 45 -8.76 -11.66 11.76
N GLY A 46 -7.82 -10.85 12.27
CA GLY A 46 -6.70 -11.34 13.09
C GLY A 46 -5.56 -12.00 12.32
N ILE A 47 -5.48 -11.85 10.99
CA ILE A 47 -4.40 -12.41 10.16
C ILE A 47 -3.27 -11.38 10.04
N LYS A 48 -2.04 -11.79 10.38
CA LYS A 48 -0.86 -10.89 10.39
C LYS A 48 0.03 -11.00 9.15
N ASN A 49 0.06 -12.16 8.52
CA ASN A 49 0.86 -12.41 7.32
C ASN A 49 0.06 -13.31 6.38
N VAL A 50 0.14 -13.03 5.09
CA VAL A 50 -0.40 -13.88 4.03
C VAL A 50 0.74 -14.14 3.07
N GLU A 51 1.12 -15.39 2.92
CA GLU A 51 2.05 -15.80 1.90
C GLU A 51 1.31 -15.75 0.56
N ALA A 52 1.87 -15.02 -0.41
CA ALA A 52 1.40 -15.13 -1.77
C ALA A 52 1.75 -16.54 -2.24
N LEU A 53 0.75 -17.31 -2.67
CA LEU A 53 1.03 -18.53 -3.39
C LEU A 53 1.80 -18.14 -4.66
N PRO A 54 3.00 -18.67 -4.91
CA PRO A 54 3.68 -18.46 -6.17
C PRO A 54 2.78 -18.99 -7.29
N LEU A 55 2.48 -18.13 -8.28
CA LEU A 55 1.88 -18.59 -9.53
C LEU A 55 2.89 -19.40 -10.34
#